data_AF-A0A0H3DKA3-F1
#
_entry.id   AF-A0A0H3DKA3-F1
#
_cell.length_a   1.000
_cell.length_b   1.000
_cell.length_c   1.000
_cell.angle_alpha   90.00
_cell.angle_beta   90.00
_cell.angle_gamma   90.00
#
_symmetry.space_group_name_H-M   'P 1'
#
loop_
_entity.id
_entity.type
_entity.pdbx_description
1 polymer ?
#
loop_
_entity_poly.entity_id
_entity_poly.type
_entity_poly.pdbx_seq_one_letter_code
_entity_poly.pdbx_strand_id
1 'polypeptide(L)'
;MLKRKKLLQGFLKFLPLIIPATIFVSCARRESNHLIFNISLDHDADASISKFFELYSNNLSKKLDKKVTVSFNIIDDSFTKISNIQTAKADFAFVNSQSIKDNGIEGFNLILQTQTDAFKEDTNLDYYSDGQLKSKAEKMTTLFSKTPYKDWEDTAQQWTGSRYNFLYETNKLINFYRGMILITGSEEEIKKIKEAWDQKKWSDFMNYGIGHGSSGSAGKFQLPDLLLRKHFGSSYPGLQNAINQNPDKFANVRGREIGRDNKIKIVFDDANSFAWTHNDKNATNHFYTPTENNGKGDSEKSNNKNNKVEILTYTDPMLYDIGIVSDTLSDRYQKAIAEVFVELAKTKQDIYGPSYGYNGYNLITDPNKEILDVIHKTYG
;
A
#
# COMPACT_ATOMS: atom_id res chain seq x y z
N MET A 1 55.41 70.82 -45.00
CA MET A 1 56.46 70.27 -45.89
C MET A 1 56.54 68.77 -45.65
N LEU A 2 56.63 68.00 -46.74
CA LEU A 2 56.93 66.56 -46.86
C LEU A 2 55.92 65.47 -46.42
N LYS A 3 55.42 64.82 -47.48
CA LYS A 3 54.79 63.50 -47.62
C LYS A 3 55.69 62.33 -47.18
N ARG A 4 55.06 61.20 -46.80
CA ARG A 4 55.31 59.81 -47.29
C ARG A 4 54.33 58.84 -46.57
N LYS A 5 53.32 58.23 -47.21
CA LYS A 5 53.21 57.08 -48.14
C LYS A 5 53.40 55.67 -47.53
N LYS A 6 52.32 54.85 -47.65
CA LYS A 6 52.19 53.37 -47.67
C LYS A 6 52.36 52.66 -46.30
N LEU A 7 51.68 51.57 -45.94
CA LEU A 7 51.01 50.47 -46.66
C LEU A 7 49.70 50.04 -45.94
N LEU A 8 48.67 49.69 -46.71
CA LEU A 8 47.57 48.83 -46.25
C LEU A 8 48.01 47.37 -46.44
N GLN A 9 48.11 46.60 -45.36
CA GLN A 9 48.17 45.14 -45.41
C GLN A 9 47.11 44.58 -44.46
N GLY A 10 46.28 43.70 -45.01
CA GLY A 10 45.12 43.13 -44.36
C GLY A 10 45.46 42.22 -43.20
N PHE A 11 44.55 42.20 -42.23
CA PHE A 11 44.41 41.10 -41.29
C PHE A 11 42.97 40.58 -41.40
N LEU A 12 42.83 39.48 -42.13
CA LEU A 12 41.70 38.58 -42.06
C LEU A 12 41.75 37.95 -40.65
N LYS A 13 40.92 38.41 -39.71
CA LYS A 13 40.80 37.75 -38.42
C LYS A 13 40.03 36.46 -38.60
N PHE A 14 40.73 35.33 -38.48
CA PHE A 14 40.15 34.02 -38.25
C PHE A 14 39.20 34.11 -37.04
N LEU A 15 37.89 33.95 -37.26
CA LEU A 15 36.97 33.56 -36.21
C LEU A 15 37.26 32.09 -35.88
N PRO A 16 37.52 31.71 -34.63
CA PRO A 16 37.51 30.31 -34.25
C PRO A 16 36.08 29.79 -34.41
N LEU A 17 35.92 28.83 -35.31
CA LEU A 17 34.71 28.03 -35.43
C LEU A 17 34.59 27.22 -34.12
N ILE A 18 33.78 27.71 -33.18
CA ILE A 18 33.39 26.94 -32.00
C ILE A 18 32.46 25.84 -32.49
N ILE A 19 33.03 24.69 -32.80
CA ILE A 19 32.26 23.46 -33.02
C ILE A 19 31.71 23.10 -31.64
N PRO A 20 30.39 23.14 -31.40
CA PRO A 20 29.85 22.61 -30.15
C PRO A 20 30.20 21.13 -30.16
N ALA A 21 31.03 20.70 -29.21
CA ALA A 21 31.19 19.30 -28.91
C ALA A 21 29.81 18.79 -28.48
N THR A 22 29.09 18.16 -29.39
CA THR A 22 27.98 17.29 -29.06
C THR A 22 28.58 16.17 -28.24
N ILE A 23 28.54 16.33 -26.91
CA ILE A 23 28.80 15.24 -25.98
C ILE A 23 27.67 14.25 -26.25
N PHE A 24 27.94 13.25 -27.07
CA PHE A 24 27.18 12.02 -27.06
C PHE A 24 27.38 11.43 -25.66
N VAL A 25 26.48 11.75 -24.73
CA VAL A 25 26.29 10.95 -23.53
C VAL A 25 25.75 9.63 -24.03
N SER A 26 26.65 8.72 -24.36
CA SER A 26 26.36 7.30 -24.34
C SER A 26 25.74 7.05 -22.96
N CYS A 27 24.46 6.64 -22.93
CA CYS A 27 23.79 6.14 -21.73
C CYS A 27 24.48 4.83 -21.29
N ALA A 28 25.72 4.92 -20.83
CA ALA A 28 26.39 3.83 -20.17
C ALA A 28 25.68 3.63 -18.84
N ARG A 29 24.92 2.53 -18.73
CA ARG A 29 24.27 2.15 -17.48
C ARG A 29 25.34 2.03 -16.38
N ARG A 30 25.05 2.62 -15.22
CA ARG A 30 25.93 2.76 -14.06
C ARG A 30 26.10 1.43 -13.34
N GLU A 31 27.33 1.13 -12.97
CA GLU A 31 27.68 0.11 -11.96
C GLU A 31 28.24 0.81 -10.73
N SER A 32 27.52 0.78 -9.60
CA SER A 32 27.92 1.47 -8.37
C SER A 32 28.39 0.48 -7.30
N ASN A 33 29.44 0.84 -6.56
CA ASN A 33 29.87 0.07 -5.38
C ASN A 33 29.04 0.40 -4.13
N HIS A 34 28.23 1.46 -4.19
CA HIS A 34 27.38 1.90 -3.10
C HIS A 34 25.97 2.17 -3.63
N LEU A 35 24.98 1.52 -3.03
CA LEU A 35 23.57 1.70 -3.35
C LEU A 35 22.84 2.28 -2.14
N ILE A 36 21.77 3.03 -2.39
CA ILE A 36 20.92 3.65 -1.38
C ILE A 36 19.49 3.14 -1.57
N PHE A 37 18.95 2.43 -0.59
CA PHE A 37 17.57 1.96 -0.62
C PHE A 37 16.67 2.92 0.16
N ASN A 38 15.41 3.09 -0.26
CA ASN A 38 14.39 3.72 0.58
C ASN A 38 13.47 2.63 1.12
N ILE A 39 13.36 2.56 2.44
CA ILE A 39 12.59 1.54 3.15
C ILE A 39 11.66 2.17 4.16
N SER A 40 10.56 1.48 4.45
CA SER A 40 9.67 1.78 5.56
C SER A 40 9.99 0.86 6.73
N LEU A 41 9.75 1.31 7.96
CA LEU A 41 9.87 0.49 9.16
C LEU A 41 8.50 0.36 9.81
N ASP A 42 8.10 -0.87 10.12
CA ASP A 42 6.92 -1.16 10.92
C ASP A 42 7.26 -2.26 11.92
N HIS A 43 6.46 -2.36 13.00
CA HIS A 43 6.72 -3.25 14.13
C HIS A 43 8.18 -3.17 14.61
N ASP A 44 8.83 -4.31 14.90
CA ASP A 44 10.20 -4.40 15.43
C ASP A 44 11.30 -4.37 14.33
N ALA A 45 11.00 -3.83 13.14
CA ALA A 45 11.95 -3.80 12.02
C ALA A 45 13.20 -2.95 12.34
N ASP A 46 13.03 -1.89 13.14
CA ASP A 46 14.09 -0.95 13.51
C ASP A 46 15.29 -1.63 14.20
N ALA A 47 15.01 -2.59 15.07
CA ALA A 47 16.02 -3.33 15.83
C ALA A 47 16.88 -4.26 14.94
N SER A 48 16.37 -4.65 13.76
CA SER A 48 17.01 -5.64 12.88
C SER A 48 17.48 -5.10 11.54
N ILE A 49 17.11 -3.87 11.17
CA ILE A 49 17.32 -3.32 9.83
C ILE A 49 18.80 -3.20 9.43
N SER A 50 19.68 -2.80 10.34
CA SER A 50 21.12 -2.71 10.06
C SER A 50 21.72 -4.08 9.74
N LYS A 51 21.29 -5.12 10.47
CA LYS A 51 21.71 -6.50 10.23
C LYS A 51 21.16 -7.04 8.90
N PHE A 52 19.93 -6.64 8.55
CA PHE A 52 19.36 -6.96 7.24
C PHE A 52 20.22 -6.41 6.11
N PHE A 53 20.59 -5.13 6.15
CA PHE A 53 21.40 -4.51 5.09
C PHE A 53 22.85 -5.01 5.04
N GLU A 54 23.42 -5.43 6.16
CA GLU A 54 24.72 -6.14 6.17
C GLU A 54 24.61 -7.48 5.42
N LEU A 55 23.60 -8.30 5.78
CA LEU A 55 23.34 -9.58 5.12
C LEU A 55 23.03 -9.39 3.62
N TYR A 56 22.21 -8.40 3.29
CA TYR A 56 21.85 -8.07 1.91
C TYR A 56 23.07 -7.65 1.10
N SER A 57 23.89 -6.74 1.63
CA SER A 57 25.13 -6.28 0.98
C SER A 57 26.10 -7.43 0.69
N ASN A 58 26.23 -8.37 1.63
CA ASN A 58 27.08 -9.55 1.48
C ASN A 58 26.59 -10.49 0.37
N ASN A 59 25.28 -10.73 0.28
CA ASN A 59 24.71 -11.57 -0.79
C ASN A 59 24.78 -10.89 -2.15
N LEU A 60 24.50 -9.59 -2.21
CA LEU A 60 24.60 -8.80 -3.43
C LEU A 60 26.05 -8.76 -3.95
N SER A 61 27.03 -8.57 -3.05
CA SER A 61 28.45 -8.57 -3.41
C SER A 61 28.90 -9.88 -4.04
N LYS A 62 28.47 -11.02 -3.48
CA LYS A 62 28.75 -12.35 -4.03
C LYS A 62 28.13 -12.52 -5.42
N LYS A 63 26.89 -12.10 -5.60
CA LYS A 63 26.15 -12.23 -6.87
C LYS A 63 26.75 -11.36 -7.98
N LEU A 64 27.35 -10.21 -7.62
CA LEU A 64 28.00 -9.30 -8.54
C LEU A 64 29.52 -9.55 -8.70
N ASP A 65 30.10 -10.50 -7.97
CA ASP A 65 31.55 -10.74 -7.92
C ASP A 65 32.34 -9.43 -7.68
N LYS A 66 31.82 -8.59 -6.78
CA LYS A 66 32.34 -7.26 -6.49
C LYS A 66 31.87 -6.79 -5.13
N LYS A 67 32.71 -6.07 -4.39
CA LYS A 67 32.28 -5.46 -3.12
C LYS A 67 31.25 -4.35 -3.40
N VAL A 68 30.03 -4.57 -2.94
CA VAL A 68 28.91 -3.62 -2.98
C VAL A 68 28.34 -3.46 -1.57
N THR A 69 28.14 -2.21 -1.16
CA THR A 69 27.49 -1.87 0.11
C THR A 69 26.15 -1.21 -0.16
N VAL A 70 25.14 -1.60 0.59
CA VAL A 70 23.80 -1.00 0.53
C VAL A 70 23.54 -0.25 1.82
N SER A 71 23.34 1.06 1.73
CA SER A 71 22.79 1.89 2.80
C SER A 71 21.31 2.13 2.56
N PHE A 72 20.64 2.72 3.55
CA PHE A 72 19.20 2.98 3.45
C PHE A 72 18.82 4.32 4.08
N ASN A 73 17.71 4.88 3.57
CA ASN A 73 16.97 5.97 4.19
C ASN A 73 15.59 5.46 4.59
N ILE A 74 15.11 5.89 5.76
CA ILE A 74 13.75 5.58 6.22
C ILE A 74 12.80 6.61 5.62
N ILE A 75 11.93 6.15 4.72
CA ILE A 75 10.95 6.97 4.00
C ILE A 75 9.66 6.15 3.92
N ASP A 76 8.54 6.68 4.40
CA ASP A 76 7.27 5.96 4.37
C ASP A 76 6.45 6.22 3.10
N ASP A 77 6.41 7.48 2.67
CA ASP A 77 5.59 7.91 1.55
C ASP A 77 6.10 7.38 0.19
N SER A 78 5.23 6.69 -0.54
CA SER A 78 5.56 6.08 -1.84
C SER A 78 5.89 7.11 -2.92
N PHE A 79 5.22 8.27 -2.94
CA PHE A 79 5.50 9.33 -3.90
C PHE A 79 6.91 9.90 -3.70
N THR A 80 7.32 10.08 -2.44
CA THR A 80 8.67 10.51 -2.08
C THR A 80 9.72 9.47 -2.48
N LYS A 81 9.46 8.17 -2.27
CA LYS A 81 10.34 7.08 -2.72
C LYS A 81 10.55 7.11 -4.24
N ILE A 82 9.46 7.24 -5.01
CA ILE A 82 9.50 7.36 -6.48
C ILE A 82 10.34 8.58 -6.89
N SER A 83 10.06 9.76 -6.32
CA SER A 83 10.79 10.98 -6.64
C SER A 83 12.28 10.87 -6.31
N ASN A 84 12.65 10.23 -5.21
CA ASN A 84 14.06 10.00 -4.86
C ASN A 84 14.77 9.13 -5.90
N ILE A 85 14.12 8.10 -6.45
CA ILE A 85 14.72 7.28 -7.50
C ILE A 85 14.86 8.07 -8.81
N GLN A 86 13.80 8.78 -9.22
CA GLN A 86 13.81 9.61 -10.43
C GLN A 86 14.85 10.74 -10.37
N THR A 87 15.15 11.25 -9.18
CA THR A 87 16.15 12.30 -8.94
C THR A 87 17.52 11.75 -8.52
N ALA A 88 17.77 10.45 -8.69
CA ALA A 88 19.02 9.76 -8.39
C ALA A 88 19.52 9.91 -6.93
N LYS A 89 18.60 10.11 -5.99
CA LYS A 89 18.84 10.11 -4.52
C LYS A 89 18.69 8.73 -3.89
N ALA A 90 18.06 7.80 -4.60
CA ALA A 90 17.89 6.40 -4.21
C ALA A 90 18.00 5.49 -5.43
N ASP A 91 18.34 4.23 -5.19
CA ASP A 91 18.56 3.22 -6.22
C ASP A 91 17.44 2.18 -6.26
N PHE A 92 16.78 1.94 -5.12
CA PHE A 92 15.70 0.96 -4.99
C PHE A 92 14.71 1.36 -3.89
N ALA A 93 13.44 0.99 -4.06
CA ALA A 93 12.42 1.13 -3.02
C ALA A 93 11.25 0.16 -3.26
N PHE A 94 10.52 -0.20 -2.20
CA PHE A 94 9.17 -0.76 -2.30
C PHE A 94 8.15 0.37 -2.24
N VAL A 95 7.25 0.42 -3.23
CA VAL A 95 6.22 1.45 -3.37
C VAL A 95 4.85 0.82 -3.58
N ASN A 96 3.82 1.50 -3.08
CA ASN A 96 2.45 1.04 -3.26
C ASN A 96 2.10 1.03 -4.74
N SER A 97 1.46 -0.04 -5.23
CA SER A 97 1.20 -0.22 -6.66
C SER A 97 0.38 0.90 -7.29
N GLN A 98 -0.56 1.53 -6.57
CA GLN A 98 -1.32 2.68 -7.08
C GLN A 98 -0.46 3.90 -7.38
N SER A 99 0.65 4.09 -6.66
CA SER A 99 1.54 5.25 -6.88
C SER A 99 2.27 5.15 -8.22
N ILE A 100 2.44 3.95 -8.78
CA ILE A 100 3.01 3.75 -10.12
C ILE A 100 2.07 4.27 -11.20
N LYS A 101 0.75 4.05 -11.06
CA LYS A 101 -0.25 4.59 -11.99
C LYS A 101 -0.19 6.11 -12.05
N ASP A 102 -0.08 6.76 -10.90
CA ASP A 102 -0.21 8.22 -10.82
C ASP A 102 1.08 8.97 -11.22
N ASN A 103 2.25 8.33 -11.17
CA ASN A 103 3.54 8.94 -11.54
C ASN A 103 4.11 8.45 -12.88
N GLY A 104 3.57 7.38 -13.46
CA GLY A 104 4.19 6.67 -14.57
C GLY A 104 5.45 5.90 -14.14
N ILE A 105 6.18 5.35 -15.12
CA ILE A 105 7.36 4.48 -14.89
C ILE A 105 8.67 5.09 -15.40
N GLU A 106 8.69 6.38 -15.73
CA GLU A 106 9.93 7.04 -16.20
C GLU A 106 10.96 7.13 -15.08
N GLY A 107 12.23 6.78 -15.38
CA GLY A 107 13.35 6.84 -14.44
C GLY A 107 13.55 5.59 -13.56
N PHE A 108 12.70 4.57 -13.70
CA PHE A 108 12.83 3.32 -12.95
C PHE A 108 12.19 2.11 -13.67
N ASN A 109 12.62 0.92 -13.28
CA ASN A 109 12.03 -0.34 -13.74
C ASN A 109 11.30 -1.04 -12.58
N LEU A 110 10.21 -1.76 -12.91
CA LEU A 110 9.50 -2.64 -11.98
C LEU A 110 10.20 -4.01 -11.99
N ILE A 111 10.82 -4.42 -10.88
CA ILE A 111 11.66 -5.63 -10.85
C ILE A 111 11.16 -6.72 -9.90
N LEU A 112 10.37 -6.35 -8.89
CA LEU A 112 9.90 -7.28 -7.88
C LEU A 112 8.44 -7.01 -7.52
N GLN A 113 7.64 -8.07 -7.48
CA GLN A 113 6.33 -8.05 -6.85
C GLN A 113 6.46 -8.68 -5.47
N THR A 114 6.14 -7.93 -4.42
CA THR A 114 6.03 -8.50 -3.07
C THR A 114 4.82 -9.42 -2.99
N GLN A 115 4.91 -10.43 -2.13
CA GLN A 115 3.83 -11.37 -1.85
C GLN A 115 3.54 -11.38 -0.35
N THR A 116 2.31 -11.68 0.01
CA THR A 116 1.86 -11.82 1.39
C THR A 116 1.13 -13.15 1.56
N ASP A 117 1.03 -13.65 2.79
CA ASP A 117 0.22 -14.84 3.06
C ASP A 117 -1.25 -14.52 2.81
N ALA A 118 -1.94 -15.44 2.13
CA ALA A 118 -3.35 -15.27 1.85
C ALA A 118 -4.17 -15.31 3.14
N PHE A 119 -5.24 -14.53 3.19
CA PHE A 119 -6.32 -14.79 4.14
C PHE A 119 -7.06 -16.06 3.73
N LYS A 120 -7.51 -16.85 4.71
CA LYS A 120 -8.21 -18.13 4.47
C LYS A 120 -9.36 -18.03 3.47
N GLU A 121 -10.07 -16.91 3.48
CA GLU A 121 -11.26 -16.66 2.66
C GLU A 121 -10.98 -15.89 1.36
N ASP A 122 -9.74 -15.44 1.13
CA ASP A 122 -9.38 -14.61 -0.03
C ASP A 122 -8.06 -15.05 -0.64
N THR A 123 -8.08 -16.25 -1.24
CA THR A 123 -6.87 -16.87 -1.77
C THR A 123 -6.70 -16.73 -3.28
N ASN A 124 -7.71 -16.18 -3.98
CA ASN A 124 -7.71 -16.02 -5.42
C ASN A 124 -8.12 -14.59 -5.77
N LEU A 125 -7.43 -14.02 -6.77
CA LEU A 125 -7.71 -12.70 -7.29
C LEU A 125 -9.02 -12.73 -8.09
N ASP A 126 -9.96 -11.91 -7.68
CA ASP A 126 -11.26 -11.70 -8.34
C ASP A 126 -11.75 -10.27 -8.11
N TYR A 127 -12.76 -9.87 -8.87
CA TYR A 127 -13.29 -8.52 -8.93
C TYR A 127 -14.77 -8.49 -8.54
N TYR A 128 -15.31 -7.29 -8.36
CA TYR A 128 -16.71 -7.03 -8.07
C TYR A 128 -17.65 -7.67 -9.10
N SER A 129 -17.24 -7.68 -10.38
CA SER A 129 -18.00 -8.33 -11.46
C SER A 129 -18.15 -9.84 -11.29
N ASP A 130 -17.28 -10.50 -10.51
CA ASP A 130 -17.30 -11.94 -10.28
C ASP A 130 -18.27 -12.34 -9.14
N GLY A 131 -18.82 -11.35 -8.41
CA GLY A 131 -19.89 -11.54 -7.43
C GLY A 131 -19.46 -12.19 -6.10
N GLN A 132 -18.16 -12.36 -5.85
CA GLN A 132 -17.66 -13.09 -4.67
C GLN A 132 -17.28 -12.19 -3.48
N LEU A 133 -17.18 -10.87 -3.64
CA LEU A 133 -16.61 -9.99 -2.60
C LEU A 133 -17.44 -9.98 -1.30
N LYS A 134 -18.78 -10.02 -1.40
CA LYS A 134 -19.67 -10.11 -0.24
C LYS A 134 -19.58 -11.47 0.47
N SER A 135 -19.56 -12.57 -0.29
CA SER A 135 -19.49 -13.92 0.30
C SER A 135 -18.16 -14.17 1.01
N LYS A 136 -17.04 -13.64 0.48
CA LYS A 136 -15.74 -13.66 1.17
C LYS A 136 -15.78 -12.87 2.49
N ALA A 137 -16.42 -11.71 2.50
CA ALA A 137 -16.58 -10.88 3.70
C ALA A 137 -17.43 -11.56 4.77
N GLU A 138 -18.50 -12.26 4.38
CA GLU A 138 -19.37 -13.03 5.30
C GLU A 138 -18.61 -14.19 5.97
N LYS A 139 -17.81 -14.93 5.21
CA LYS A 139 -16.97 -16.02 5.77
C LYS A 139 -15.92 -15.47 6.73
N MET A 140 -15.24 -14.38 6.37
CA MET A 140 -14.28 -13.75 7.28
C MET A 140 -14.95 -13.17 8.52
N THR A 141 -16.14 -12.57 8.39
CA THR A 141 -16.93 -12.09 9.52
C THR A 141 -17.26 -13.23 10.50
N THR A 142 -17.55 -14.42 9.98
CA THR A 142 -17.78 -15.62 10.81
C THR A 142 -16.53 -15.99 11.61
N LEU A 143 -15.36 -15.92 10.99
CA LEU A 143 -14.09 -16.20 11.67
C LEU A 143 -13.72 -15.11 12.69
N PHE A 144 -13.86 -13.84 12.30
CA PHE A 144 -13.61 -12.67 13.13
C PHE A 144 -14.51 -12.62 14.37
N SER A 145 -15.80 -12.95 14.21
CA SER A 145 -16.80 -12.83 15.27
C SER A 145 -16.89 -14.06 16.19
N LYS A 146 -16.18 -15.15 15.87
CA LYS A 146 -16.20 -16.38 16.67
C LYS A 146 -15.76 -16.13 18.13
N THR A 147 -14.79 -15.25 18.29
CA THR A 147 -14.37 -14.69 19.58
C THR A 147 -14.31 -13.18 19.38
N PRO A 148 -14.98 -12.36 20.20
CA PRO A 148 -14.89 -10.91 20.07
C PRO A 148 -13.43 -10.44 20.08
N TYR A 149 -13.07 -9.47 19.24
CA TYR A 149 -11.68 -9.00 19.11
C TYR A 149 -11.02 -8.62 20.45
N LYS A 150 -11.78 -7.95 21.33
CA LYS A 150 -11.33 -7.59 22.69
C LYS A 150 -10.90 -8.79 23.54
N ASP A 151 -11.42 -9.98 23.23
CA ASP A 151 -11.16 -11.24 23.93
C ASP A 151 -10.14 -12.12 23.18
N TRP A 152 -9.45 -11.57 22.16
CA TRP A 152 -8.36 -12.27 21.49
C TRP A 152 -7.12 -12.33 22.38
N GLU A 153 -6.49 -13.49 22.32
CA GLU A 153 -5.38 -13.95 23.15
C GLU A 153 -4.22 -14.34 22.24
N ASP A 154 -2.99 -13.92 22.57
CA ASP A 154 -1.81 -14.19 21.74
C ASP A 154 -1.64 -15.68 21.45
N THR A 155 -1.81 -16.54 22.45
CA THR A 155 -1.67 -18.00 22.28
C THR A 155 -2.81 -18.60 21.48
N ALA A 156 -4.07 -18.21 21.74
CA ALA A 156 -5.24 -18.86 21.12
C ALA A 156 -5.46 -18.39 19.66
N GLN A 157 -5.21 -17.11 19.38
CA GLN A 157 -5.28 -16.52 18.04
C GLN A 157 -3.92 -16.50 17.32
N GLN A 158 -2.88 -17.08 17.93
CA GLN A 158 -1.56 -17.27 17.31
C GLN A 158 -0.92 -15.94 16.87
N TRP A 159 -0.82 -14.98 17.79
CA TRP A 159 -0.08 -13.74 17.55
C TRP A 159 1.41 -14.04 17.33
N THR A 160 1.96 -13.56 16.22
CA THR A 160 3.35 -13.82 15.80
C THR A 160 4.32 -12.71 16.17
N GLY A 161 3.85 -11.65 16.85
CA GLY A 161 4.57 -10.38 16.98
C GLY A 161 4.14 -9.33 15.93
N SER A 162 3.58 -9.77 14.81
CA SER A 162 3.12 -8.88 13.73
C SER A 162 1.68 -9.16 13.27
N ARG A 163 1.17 -10.37 13.46
CA ARG A 163 -0.20 -10.74 13.04
C ARG A 163 -0.78 -11.92 13.81
N TYR A 164 -2.10 -12.05 13.76
CA TYR A 164 -2.85 -13.20 14.24
C TYR A 164 -2.96 -14.29 13.17
N ASN A 165 -2.14 -15.33 13.32
CA ASN A 165 -1.94 -16.33 12.28
C ASN A 165 -3.18 -17.20 12.00
N PHE A 166 -4.15 -17.26 12.92
CA PHE A 166 -5.37 -18.05 12.73
C PHE A 166 -6.27 -17.57 11.57
N LEU A 167 -6.04 -16.36 11.04
CA LEU A 167 -6.77 -15.77 9.91
C LEU A 167 -6.15 -16.11 8.54
N TYR A 168 -4.92 -16.61 8.53
CA TYR A 168 -4.11 -16.79 7.32
C TYR A 168 -3.99 -18.25 6.89
N GLU A 169 -3.73 -18.45 5.60
CA GLU A 169 -3.31 -19.70 4.99
C GLU A 169 -1.81 -19.62 4.69
N THR A 170 -0.98 -19.98 5.67
CA THR A 170 0.48 -19.73 5.66
C THR A 170 1.28 -20.57 4.65
N ASN A 171 0.63 -21.45 3.91
CA ASN A 171 1.25 -22.21 2.81
C ASN A 171 0.93 -21.59 1.43
N LYS A 172 0.18 -20.48 1.39
CA LYS A 172 -0.26 -19.85 0.15
C LYS A 172 0.07 -18.36 0.14
N LEU A 173 0.98 -18.00 -0.76
CA LEU A 173 1.34 -16.62 -1.03
C LEU A 173 0.49 -16.04 -2.18
N ILE A 174 0.03 -14.82 -2.01
CA ILE A 174 -0.66 -14.01 -3.01
C ILE A 174 0.03 -12.66 -3.18
N ASN A 175 -0.23 -11.97 -4.28
CA ASN A 175 0.38 -10.67 -4.61
C ASN A 175 -0.63 -9.52 -4.61
N PHE A 176 -1.79 -9.68 -3.97
CA PHE A 176 -2.83 -8.67 -3.93
C PHE A 176 -3.38 -8.50 -2.51
N TYR A 177 -4.01 -7.35 -2.28
CA TYR A 177 -4.82 -7.05 -1.11
C TYR A 177 -6.09 -6.31 -1.53
N ARG A 178 -6.94 -5.95 -0.57
CA ARG A 178 -8.20 -5.23 -0.79
C ARG A 178 -8.39 -4.17 0.27
N GLY A 179 -9.34 -3.26 0.04
CA GLY A 179 -10.04 -2.58 1.13
C GLY A 179 -11.23 -3.41 1.62
N MET A 180 -11.78 -3.01 2.75
CA MET A 180 -13.03 -3.52 3.29
C MET A 180 -13.96 -2.39 3.73
N ILE A 181 -15.25 -2.67 3.74
CA ILE A 181 -16.28 -1.83 4.35
C ILE A 181 -16.75 -2.51 5.62
N LEU A 182 -16.37 -1.98 6.77
CA LEU A 182 -16.89 -2.39 8.07
C LEU A 182 -18.23 -1.71 8.35
N ILE A 183 -19.13 -2.41 9.03
CA ILE A 183 -20.40 -1.87 9.51
C ILE A 183 -20.60 -2.19 10.99
N THR A 184 -21.26 -1.30 11.72
CA THR A 184 -21.57 -1.51 13.14
C THR A 184 -22.96 -1.04 13.53
N GLY A 185 -23.51 -1.65 14.58
CA GLY A 185 -24.79 -1.28 15.16
C GLY A 185 -25.50 -2.48 15.76
N SER A 186 -26.73 -2.25 16.20
CA SER A 186 -27.70 -3.29 16.53
C SER A 186 -28.01 -4.16 15.30
N GLU A 187 -28.60 -5.32 15.52
CA GLU A 187 -29.01 -6.21 14.43
C GLU A 187 -29.93 -5.52 13.40
N GLU A 188 -30.85 -4.67 13.88
CA GLU A 188 -31.77 -3.93 13.03
C GLU A 188 -31.08 -2.81 12.23
N GLU A 189 -30.13 -2.09 12.83
CA GLU A 189 -29.32 -1.10 12.10
C GLU A 189 -28.47 -1.78 11.02
N ILE A 190 -27.79 -2.87 11.36
CA ILE A 190 -26.98 -3.65 10.41
C ILE A 190 -27.84 -4.18 9.26
N LYS A 191 -29.03 -4.70 9.56
CA LYS A 191 -29.98 -5.16 8.54
C LYS A 191 -30.35 -4.04 7.57
N LYS A 192 -30.68 -2.85 8.08
CA LYS A 192 -31.03 -1.71 7.22
C LYS A 192 -29.86 -1.18 6.40
N ILE A 193 -28.64 -1.18 6.95
CA ILE A 193 -27.43 -0.84 6.18
C ILE A 193 -27.26 -1.84 5.02
N LYS A 194 -27.40 -3.14 5.28
CA LYS A 194 -27.33 -4.19 4.26
C LYS A 194 -28.46 -4.05 3.23
N GLU A 195 -29.68 -3.71 3.64
CA GLU A 195 -30.80 -3.45 2.73
C GLU A 195 -30.54 -2.24 1.83
N ALA A 196 -30.02 -1.14 2.37
CA ALA A 196 -29.66 0.04 1.58
C ALA A 196 -28.56 -0.27 0.55
N TRP A 197 -27.59 -1.10 0.92
CA TRP A 197 -26.59 -1.65 0.02
C TRP A 197 -27.24 -2.53 -1.06
N ASP A 198 -27.93 -3.61 -0.69
CA ASP A 198 -28.48 -4.58 -1.63
C ASP A 198 -29.51 -3.97 -2.60
N GLN A 199 -30.26 -2.95 -2.15
CA GLN A 199 -31.20 -2.18 -2.98
C GLN A 199 -30.55 -1.02 -3.74
N LYS A 200 -29.22 -0.84 -3.63
CA LYS A 200 -28.43 0.21 -4.28
C LYS A 200 -28.95 1.62 -4.01
N LYS A 201 -29.39 1.88 -2.78
CA LYS A 201 -29.90 3.18 -2.33
C LYS A 201 -28.78 4.00 -1.69
N TRP A 202 -27.98 4.68 -2.51
CA TRP A 202 -26.82 5.47 -2.05
C TRP A 202 -27.16 6.44 -0.92
N SER A 203 -28.25 7.21 -1.07
CA SER A 203 -28.67 8.20 -0.07
C SER A 203 -29.00 7.55 1.28
N ASP A 204 -29.66 6.39 1.28
CA ASP A 204 -30.00 5.67 2.50
C ASP A 204 -28.74 5.10 3.16
N PHE A 205 -27.83 4.55 2.34
CA PHE A 205 -26.56 4.00 2.80
C PHE A 205 -25.66 5.07 3.45
N MET A 206 -25.44 6.20 2.78
CA MET A 206 -24.63 7.32 3.28
C MET A 206 -25.20 7.93 4.57
N ASN A 207 -26.52 7.90 4.76
CA ASN A 207 -27.16 8.51 5.92
C ASN A 207 -26.81 7.86 7.26
N TYR A 208 -26.29 6.62 7.24
CA TYR A 208 -25.72 5.92 8.39
C TYR A 208 -24.33 6.42 8.82
N GLY A 209 -23.75 7.36 8.06
CA GLY A 209 -22.46 7.96 8.34
C GLY A 209 -21.28 7.09 7.92
N ILE A 210 -20.32 7.69 7.21
CA ILE A 210 -19.18 7.01 6.60
C ILE A 210 -17.86 7.55 7.16
N GLY A 211 -17.08 6.66 7.77
CA GLY A 211 -15.71 6.87 8.19
C GLY A 211 -14.74 6.53 7.06
N HIS A 212 -13.80 7.43 6.78
CA HIS A 212 -12.81 7.24 5.71
C HIS A 212 -11.41 7.72 6.12
N GLY A 213 -10.40 7.40 5.29
CA GLY A 213 -9.03 7.91 5.44
C GLY A 213 -8.73 9.12 4.55
N SER A 214 -7.45 9.40 4.32
CA SER A 214 -7.03 10.42 3.35
C SER A 214 -7.32 9.99 1.91
N SER A 215 -7.51 10.95 1.00
CA SER A 215 -7.79 10.70 -0.42
C SER A 215 -6.69 9.93 -1.17
N GLY A 216 -5.45 9.95 -0.66
CA GLY A 216 -4.33 9.15 -1.17
C GLY A 216 -4.30 7.70 -0.69
N SER A 217 -5.17 7.31 0.24
CA SER A 217 -5.21 5.93 0.75
C SER A 217 -5.98 5.01 -0.17
N ALA A 218 -5.36 3.90 -0.57
CA ALA A 218 -6.03 2.87 -1.38
C ALA A 218 -7.20 2.23 -0.63
N GLY A 219 -6.94 1.51 0.48
CA GLY A 219 -7.99 0.78 1.22
C GLY A 219 -9.00 1.66 1.95
N LYS A 220 -8.62 2.88 2.36
CA LYS A 220 -9.47 3.76 3.18
C LYS A 220 -10.20 4.85 2.38
N PHE A 221 -9.97 4.95 1.08
CA PHE A 221 -10.62 5.96 0.24
C PHE A 221 -10.81 5.52 -1.21
N GLN A 222 -9.73 5.25 -1.95
CA GLN A 222 -9.80 5.05 -3.41
C GLN A 222 -10.52 3.76 -3.81
N LEU A 223 -10.17 2.62 -3.19
CA LEU A 223 -10.82 1.34 -3.47
C LEU A 223 -12.30 1.33 -3.06
N PRO A 224 -12.69 1.87 -1.88
CA PRO A 224 -14.09 2.11 -1.57
C PRO A 224 -14.80 2.98 -2.60
N ASP A 225 -14.22 4.13 -3.01
CA ASP A 225 -14.84 5.02 -4.00
C ASP A 225 -15.13 4.31 -5.34
N LEU A 226 -14.16 3.51 -5.82
CA LEU A 226 -14.32 2.70 -7.03
C LEU A 226 -15.40 1.63 -6.88
N LEU A 227 -15.44 0.93 -5.74
CA LEU A 227 -16.47 -0.06 -5.45
C LEU A 227 -17.86 0.58 -5.41
N LEU A 228 -17.99 1.71 -4.72
CA LEU A 228 -19.25 2.45 -4.60
C LEU A 228 -19.76 2.90 -5.97
N ARG A 229 -18.86 3.36 -6.86
CA ARG A 229 -19.19 3.68 -8.26
C ARG A 229 -19.72 2.47 -9.02
N LYS A 230 -19.06 1.32 -8.92
CA LYS A 230 -19.49 0.07 -9.57
C LYS A 230 -20.82 -0.45 -9.01
N HIS A 231 -21.06 -0.24 -7.72
CA HIS A 231 -22.22 -0.78 -7.01
C HIS A 231 -23.49 0.07 -7.15
N PHE A 232 -23.39 1.36 -6.80
CA PHE A 232 -24.50 2.32 -6.76
C PHE A 232 -24.76 3.02 -8.11
N GLY A 233 -23.84 2.91 -9.06
CA GLY A 233 -24.00 3.42 -10.42
C GLY A 233 -24.25 4.93 -10.45
N SER A 234 -25.25 5.35 -11.23
CA SER A 234 -25.56 6.77 -11.47
C SER A 234 -26.01 7.55 -10.23
N SER A 235 -26.47 6.86 -9.18
CA SER A 235 -26.88 7.51 -7.92
C SER A 235 -25.68 8.01 -7.08
N TYR A 236 -24.47 7.56 -7.39
CA TYR A 236 -23.27 7.86 -6.63
C TYR A 236 -22.45 8.99 -7.27
N PRO A 237 -22.26 10.13 -6.57
CA PRO A 237 -21.59 11.30 -7.14
C PRO A 237 -20.05 11.21 -7.12
N GLY A 238 -19.46 10.15 -6.56
CA GLY A 238 -18.05 10.07 -6.19
C GLY A 238 -17.81 10.53 -4.75
N LEU A 239 -16.86 9.90 -4.05
CA LEU A 239 -16.70 10.04 -2.59
C LEU A 239 -16.41 11.47 -2.17
N GLN A 240 -15.47 12.13 -2.86
CA GLN A 240 -15.11 13.52 -2.56
C GLN A 240 -16.29 14.48 -2.76
N ASN A 241 -17.11 14.26 -3.79
CA ASN A 241 -18.30 15.07 -4.03
C ASN A 241 -19.37 14.81 -2.96
N ALA A 242 -19.56 13.56 -2.56
CA ALA A 242 -20.49 13.22 -1.48
C ALA A 242 -20.09 13.87 -0.15
N ILE A 243 -18.79 13.85 0.19
CA ILE A 243 -18.21 14.51 1.36
C ILE A 243 -18.50 16.02 1.30
N ASN A 244 -18.22 16.66 0.15
CA ASN A 244 -18.42 18.10 -0.01
C ASN A 244 -19.91 18.50 0.09
N GLN A 245 -20.82 17.64 -0.38
CA GLN A 245 -22.27 17.89 -0.36
C GLN A 245 -22.93 17.60 0.98
N ASN A 246 -22.40 16.64 1.76
CA ASN A 246 -23.01 16.17 3.00
C ASN A 246 -21.96 16.00 4.11
N PRO A 247 -21.17 17.03 4.46
CA PRO A 247 -20.00 16.89 5.34
C PRO A 247 -20.34 16.27 6.70
N ASP A 248 -21.54 16.54 7.25
CA ASP A 248 -22.00 15.97 8.53
C ASP A 248 -22.21 14.45 8.51
N LYS A 249 -22.20 13.82 7.34
CA LYS A 249 -22.31 12.36 7.15
C LYS A 249 -20.97 11.67 6.98
N PHE A 250 -19.87 12.41 6.98
CA PHE A 250 -18.53 11.86 6.78
C PHE A 250 -17.59 12.30 7.88
N ALA A 251 -16.66 11.42 8.24
CA ALA A 251 -15.61 11.75 9.20
C ALA A 251 -14.33 10.98 8.87
N ASN A 252 -13.18 11.53 9.28
CA ASN A 252 -11.94 10.78 9.27
C ASN A 252 -11.92 9.82 10.46
N VAL A 253 -12.10 8.52 10.19
CA VAL A 253 -12.20 7.47 11.20
C VAL A 253 -11.40 6.26 10.75
N ARG A 254 -10.55 5.74 11.63
CA ARG A 254 -9.80 4.50 11.35
C ARG A 254 -10.71 3.29 11.58
N GLY A 255 -10.60 2.23 10.79
CA GLY A 255 -11.43 1.03 10.95
C GLY A 255 -11.36 0.43 12.36
N ARG A 256 -10.18 0.44 12.98
CA ARG A 256 -9.98 0.02 14.40
C ARG A 256 -10.81 0.80 15.43
N GLU A 257 -11.33 1.96 15.07
CA GLU A 257 -12.11 2.88 15.92
C GLU A 257 -13.62 2.82 15.63
N ILE A 258 -14.05 1.93 14.73
CA ILE A 258 -15.47 1.76 14.41
C ILE A 258 -16.31 1.52 15.68
N GLY A 259 -17.46 2.18 15.76
CA GLY A 259 -18.40 2.05 16.86
C GLY A 259 -18.12 2.97 18.06
N ARG A 260 -17.08 3.82 18.00
CA ARG A 260 -16.83 4.89 18.99
C ARG A 260 -17.67 6.14 18.74
N ASP A 261 -17.89 6.50 17.48
CA ASP A 261 -18.83 7.56 17.10
C ASP A 261 -20.16 6.93 16.70
N ASN A 262 -21.23 7.26 17.42
CA ASN A 262 -22.55 6.73 17.15
C ASN A 262 -23.19 7.29 15.86
N LYS A 263 -22.63 8.34 15.27
CA LYS A 263 -23.06 8.89 13.97
C LYS A 263 -22.43 8.18 12.78
N ILE A 264 -21.34 7.45 12.99
CA ILE A 264 -20.56 6.78 11.94
C ILE A 264 -20.69 5.27 12.10
N LYS A 265 -21.52 4.66 11.24
CA LYS A 265 -21.80 3.22 11.30
C LYS A 265 -21.12 2.42 10.21
N ILE A 266 -20.57 3.08 9.19
CA ILE A 266 -19.85 2.48 8.07
C ILE A 266 -18.43 3.02 8.10
N VAL A 267 -17.40 2.19 8.02
CA VAL A 267 -16.00 2.64 8.01
C VAL A 267 -15.19 1.88 6.97
N PHE A 268 -14.37 2.60 6.22
CA PHE A 268 -13.43 2.02 5.26
C PHE A 268 -12.09 1.72 5.92
N ASP A 269 -11.52 0.55 5.60
CA ASP A 269 -10.19 0.18 6.07
C ASP A 269 -9.49 -0.76 5.09
N ASP A 270 -8.20 -0.99 5.31
CA ASP A 270 -7.48 -2.07 4.64
C ASP A 270 -8.10 -3.43 5.05
N ALA A 271 -8.28 -4.35 4.11
CA ALA A 271 -9.01 -5.59 4.36
C ALA A 271 -8.38 -6.39 5.49
N ASN A 272 -9.20 -6.71 6.50
CA ASN A 272 -8.81 -7.48 7.68
C ASN A 272 -7.71 -6.84 8.50
N SER A 273 -7.70 -5.51 8.62
CA SER A 273 -6.74 -4.75 9.44
C SER A 273 -6.65 -5.21 10.91
N PHE A 274 -7.70 -5.81 11.45
CA PHE A 274 -7.67 -6.49 12.75
C PHE A 274 -6.68 -7.65 12.82
N ALA A 275 -6.25 -8.21 11.69
CA ALA A 275 -5.33 -9.34 11.64
C ALA A 275 -3.90 -8.96 12.02
N TRP A 276 -3.47 -7.72 11.80
CA TRP A 276 -2.14 -7.20 12.14
C TRP A 276 -2.18 -6.07 13.17
N THR A 277 -3.37 -5.77 13.70
CA THR A 277 -3.51 -4.91 14.88
C THR A 277 -3.46 -5.82 16.10
N HIS A 278 -2.54 -5.58 17.04
CA HIS A 278 -2.52 -6.34 18.30
C HIS A 278 -3.67 -5.93 19.22
N ASN A 279 -4.27 -6.88 19.93
CA ASN A 279 -5.23 -6.61 20.99
C ASN A 279 -4.50 -6.38 22.32
N ASP A 280 -4.46 -5.12 22.76
CA ASP A 280 -4.04 -4.79 24.13
C ASP A 280 -5.21 -5.00 25.09
N LYS A 281 -5.10 -6.03 25.94
CA LYS A 281 -6.12 -6.36 26.95
C LYS A 281 -6.22 -5.34 28.08
N ASN A 282 -5.16 -4.56 28.30
CA ASN A 282 -5.14 -3.54 29.34
C ASN A 282 -5.66 -2.20 28.81
N ALA A 283 -5.98 -2.11 27.51
CA ALA A 283 -6.53 -0.91 26.92
C ALA A 283 -7.92 -0.60 27.52
N THR A 284 -8.12 0.66 27.89
CA THR A 284 -9.43 1.14 28.35
C THR A 284 -10.47 1.20 27.24
N ASN A 285 -10.02 1.25 25.97
CA ASN A 285 -10.86 1.26 24.78
C ASN A 285 -10.32 0.25 23.76
N HIS A 286 -10.91 -0.95 23.72
CA HIS A 286 -10.53 -1.97 22.75
C HIS A 286 -10.83 -1.54 21.31
N PHE A 287 -9.99 -1.95 20.37
CA PHE A 287 -10.24 -1.76 18.94
C PHE A 287 -11.34 -2.67 18.42
N TYR A 288 -11.96 -2.29 17.30
CA TYR A 288 -13.02 -3.04 16.62
C TYR A 288 -14.16 -3.50 17.54
N THR A 289 -14.38 -2.75 18.63
CA THR A 289 -15.33 -3.05 19.69
C THR A 289 -16.22 -1.83 19.88
N PRO A 290 -17.52 -1.91 19.57
CA PRO A 290 -18.44 -0.80 19.81
C PRO A 290 -18.45 -0.45 21.30
N THR A 291 -18.31 0.84 21.63
CA THR A 291 -18.24 1.26 23.03
C THR A 291 -19.60 1.12 23.71
N GLU A 292 -19.63 0.49 24.89
CA GLU A 292 -20.84 0.42 25.72
C GLU A 292 -21.23 1.77 26.31
N ASN A 293 -20.31 2.74 26.43
CA ASN A 293 -20.55 4.01 27.09
C ASN A 293 -19.80 5.17 26.39
N ASN A 294 -20.55 6.08 25.78
CA ASN A 294 -20.01 7.37 25.34
C ASN A 294 -19.81 8.31 26.53
N GLY A 295 -18.83 8.04 27.41
CA GLY A 295 -18.27 9.02 28.36
C GLY A 295 -19.26 9.89 29.18
N LYS A 296 -20.51 9.45 29.38
CA LYS A 296 -21.53 10.15 30.17
C LYS A 296 -21.90 9.25 31.34
N GLY A 297 -21.65 9.75 32.55
CA GLY A 297 -21.75 8.97 33.78
C GLY A 297 -23.09 8.26 33.94
N ASP A 298 -23.00 6.98 34.31
CA ASP A 298 -23.89 6.05 35.05
C ASP A 298 -25.43 6.15 35.02
N SER A 299 -26.02 7.13 34.34
CA SER A 299 -27.45 7.44 34.35
C SER A 299 -28.17 7.17 33.02
N GLU A 300 -27.41 6.96 31.93
CA GLU A 300 -27.95 6.44 30.67
C GLU A 300 -27.15 5.20 30.26
N LYS A 301 -27.48 4.05 30.86
CA LYS A 301 -27.10 2.72 30.34
C LYS A 301 -27.80 2.51 29.00
N SER A 302 -27.32 3.14 27.93
CA SER A 302 -27.92 3.04 26.60
C SER A 302 -27.55 1.70 25.95
N ASN A 303 -28.55 0.88 25.64
CA ASN A 303 -28.76 -0.09 24.52
C ASN A 303 -27.60 -0.70 23.69
N ASN A 304 -26.32 -0.50 23.97
CA ASN A 304 -25.19 -0.93 23.13
C ASN A 304 -24.66 -2.34 23.41
N LYS A 305 -25.22 -3.07 24.39
CA LYS A 305 -24.79 -4.45 24.73
C LYS A 305 -24.92 -5.45 23.57
N ASN A 306 -25.72 -5.13 22.54
CA ASN A 306 -25.96 -5.99 21.39
C ASN A 306 -25.37 -5.44 20.08
N ASN A 307 -24.58 -4.36 20.15
CA ASN A 307 -23.93 -3.85 18.95
C ASN A 307 -22.77 -4.75 18.55
N LYS A 308 -22.65 -5.01 17.26
CA LYS A 308 -21.55 -5.81 16.69
C LYS A 308 -20.85 -5.05 15.56
N VAL A 309 -19.70 -5.56 15.17
CA VAL A 309 -18.95 -5.12 13.99
C VAL A 309 -18.93 -6.29 13.02
N GLU A 310 -19.27 -6.02 11.75
CA GLU A 310 -19.22 -7.01 10.67
C GLU A 310 -18.53 -6.40 9.45
N ILE A 311 -18.02 -7.25 8.57
CA ILE A 311 -17.53 -6.84 7.26
C ILE A 311 -18.71 -6.93 6.29
N LEU A 312 -19.11 -5.79 5.71
CA LEU A 312 -20.19 -5.76 4.71
C LEU A 312 -19.73 -6.40 3.40
N THR A 313 -18.57 -5.98 2.90
CA THR A 313 -17.99 -6.44 1.64
C THR A 313 -16.52 -6.03 1.54
N TYR A 314 -15.78 -6.67 0.63
CA TYR A 314 -14.46 -6.23 0.19
C TYR A 314 -14.54 -5.38 -1.08
N THR A 315 -13.44 -4.71 -1.41
CA THR A 315 -13.27 -4.00 -2.68
C THR A 315 -12.65 -4.89 -3.76
N ASP A 316 -12.56 -4.34 -4.98
CA ASP A 316 -11.64 -4.86 -5.98
C ASP A 316 -10.20 -4.91 -5.45
N PRO A 317 -9.36 -5.81 -6.02
CA PRO A 317 -8.03 -6.04 -5.51
C PRO A 317 -7.08 -4.94 -5.97
N MET A 318 -6.04 -4.70 -5.19
CA MET A 318 -4.87 -3.94 -5.58
C MET A 318 -3.65 -4.82 -5.40
N LEU A 319 -2.64 -4.68 -6.27
CA LEU A 319 -1.39 -5.40 -6.08
C LEU A 319 -0.70 -4.93 -4.80
N TYR A 320 -0.09 -5.87 -4.09
CA TYR A 320 0.83 -5.56 -3.00
C TYR A 320 2.02 -4.74 -3.54
N ASP A 321 2.85 -4.22 -2.63
CA ASP A 321 3.89 -3.27 -2.99
C ASP A 321 4.89 -3.83 -4.01
N ILE A 322 5.46 -2.93 -4.80
CA ILE A 322 6.29 -3.26 -5.95
C ILE A 322 7.68 -2.70 -5.71
N GLY A 323 8.69 -3.55 -5.85
CA GLY A 323 10.09 -3.17 -5.83
C GLY A 323 10.46 -2.50 -7.15
N ILE A 324 10.79 -1.22 -7.07
CA ILE A 324 11.24 -0.39 -8.18
C ILE A 324 12.73 -0.09 -8.06
N VAL A 325 13.42 -0.02 -9.19
CA VAL A 325 14.87 0.21 -9.24
C VAL A 325 15.22 1.28 -10.26
N SER A 326 16.21 2.11 -9.97
CA SER A 326 16.69 3.14 -10.91
C SER A 326 17.08 2.51 -12.25
N ASP A 327 16.56 3.06 -13.34
CA ASP A 327 16.87 2.63 -14.71
C ASP A 327 18.32 2.95 -15.13
N THR A 328 18.98 3.83 -14.36
CA THR A 328 20.40 4.16 -14.51
C THR A 328 21.29 2.97 -14.19
N LEU A 329 20.85 2.00 -13.38
CA LEU A 329 21.63 0.80 -13.06
C LEU A 329 21.65 -0.19 -14.22
N SER A 330 22.74 -0.95 -14.36
CA SER A 330 22.80 -2.02 -15.36
C SER A 330 21.79 -3.14 -15.08
N ASP A 331 21.28 -3.81 -16.12
CA ASP A 331 20.34 -4.94 -15.97
C ASP A 331 20.89 -6.03 -15.03
N ARG A 332 22.22 -6.22 -15.03
CA ARG A 332 22.91 -7.12 -14.10
C ARG A 332 22.68 -6.73 -12.65
N TYR A 333 22.79 -5.44 -12.31
CA TYR A 333 22.53 -4.94 -10.96
C TYR A 333 21.06 -5.05 -10.59
N GLN A 334 20.17 -4.64 -11.50
CA GLN A 334 18.72 -4.70 -11.27
C GLN A 334 18.26 -6.13 -10.99
N LYS A 335 18.71 -7.09 -11.80
CA LYS A 335 18.44 -8.52 -11.59
C LYS A 335 19.05 -9.04 -10.29
N ALA A 336 20.29 -8.67 -9.97
CA ALA A 336 20.95 -9.12 -8.75
C ALA A 336 20.23 -8.60 -7.48
N ILE A 337 19.80 -7.33 -7.48
CA ILE A 337 18.98 -6.73 -6.42
C ILE A 337 17.70 -7.56 -6.23
N ALA A 338 17.01 -7.86 -7.33
CA ALA A 338 15.76 -8.62 -7.29
C ALA A 338 15.96 -10.03 -6.71
N GLU A 339 16.95 -10.76 -7.24
CA GLU A 339 17.22 -12.14 -6.85
C GLU A 339 17.66 -12.30 -5.40
N VAL A 340 18.38 -11.34 -4.81
CA VAL A 340 18.77 -11.41 -3.39
C VAL A 340 17.55 -11.41 -2.47
N PHE A 341 16.53 -10.57 -2.72
CA PHE A 341 15.27 -10.62 -1.95
C PHE A 341 14.58 -11.98 -2.07
N VAL A 342 14.47 -12.50 -3.29
CA VAL A 342 13.84 -13.80 -3.57
C VAL A 342 14.58 -14.93 -2.84
N GLU A 343 15.91 -14.93 -2.85
CA GLU A 343 16.75 -15.92 -2.18
C GLU A 343 16.61 -15.85 -0.66
N LEU A 344 16.66 -14.65 -0.07
CA LEU A 344 16.50 -14.45 1.38
C LEU A 344 15.13 -14.91 1.87
N ALA A 345 14.05 -14.64 1.14
CA ALA A 345 12.72 -15.14 1.49
C ALA A 345 12.66 -16.68 1.42
N LYS A 346 13.16 -17.28 0.33
CA LYS A 346 13.16 -18.74 0.14
C LYS A 346 13.94 -19.48 1.21
N THR A 347 15.05 -18.90 1.69
CA THR A 347 15.89 -19.50 2.74
C THR A 347 15.48 -19.09 4.15
N LYS A 348 14.37 -18.34 4.32
CA LYS A 348 13.87 -17.81 5.60
C LYS A 348 14.90 -16.92 6.33
N GLN A 349 15.72 -16.23 5.57
CA GLN A 349 16.71 -15.26 6.06
C GLN A 349 16.26 -13.81 5.87
N ASP A 350 15.12 -13.59 5.22
CA ASP A 350 14.49 -12.27 5.17
C ASP A 350 13.91 -11.89 6.54
N ILE A 351 14.61 -11.02 7.24
CA ILE A 351 14.21 -10.46 8.54
C ILE A 351 13.55 -9.08 8.40
N TYR A 352 13.47 -8.53 7.19
CA TYR A 352 12.81 -7.26 6.91
C TYR A 352 11.38 -7.48 6.42
N GLY A 353 11.20 -8.22 5.33
CA GLY A 353 9.91 -8.36 4.65
C GLY A 353 8.73 -8.72 5.56
N PRO A 354 8.84 -9.76 6.41
CA PRO A 354 7.73 -10.19 7.28
C PRO A 354 7.27 -9.13 8.29
N SER A 355 8.12 -8.16 8.64
CA SER A 355 7.75 -7.03 9.50
C SER A 355 6.81 -6.04 8.81
N TYR A 356 6.70 -6.10 7.48
CA TYR A 356 5.85 -5.22 6.68
C TYR A 356 4.81 -6.03 5.86
N GLY A 357 4.64 -7.32 6.18
CA GLY A 357 3.74 -8.22 5.46
C GLY A 357 4.28 -8.77 4.14
N TYR A 358 5.55 -8.51 3.78
CA TYR A 358 6.20 -9.14 2.63
C TYR A 358 6.73 -10.53 3.01
N ASN A 359 5.95 -11.56 2.74
CA ASN A 359 6.22 -12.95 3.08
C ASN A 359 6.86 -13.73 1.91
N GLY A 360 7.02 -13.09 0.76
CA GLY A 360 7.72 -13.62 -0.40
C GLY A 360 7.87 -12.58 -1.51
N TYR A 361 8.56 -12.97 -2.59
CA TYR A 361 8.81 -12.09 -3.73
C TYR A 361 8.82 -12.89 -5.02
N ASN A 362 8.23 -12.31 -6.07
CA ASN A 362 8.36 -12.79 -7.45
C ASN A 362 9.11 -11.76 -8.29
N LEU A 363 9.96 -12.25 -9.20
CA LEU A 363 10.52 -11.42 -10.26
C LEU A 363 9.41 -11.00 -11.21
N ILE A 364 9.37 -9.71 -11.57
CA ILE A 364 8.47 -9.22 -12.61
C ILE A 364 9.14 -9.47 -13.96
N THR A 365 8.47 -10.20 -14.86
CA THR A 365 8.99 -10.53 -16.19
C THR A 365 8.30 -9.75 -17.31
N ASP A 366 7.02 -9.44 -17.13
CA ASP A 366 6.21 -8.61 -18.02
C ASP A 366 5.47 -7.55 -17.19
N PRO A 367 6.08 -6.36 -16.98
CA PRO A 367 5.47 -5.28 -16.19
C PRO A 367 4.08 -4.86 -16.70
N ASN A 368 3.83 -4.93 -18.00
CA ASN A 368 2.54 -4.53 -18.57
C ASN A 368 1.44 -5.50 -18.09
N LYS A 369 1.66 -6.80 -18.31
CA LYS A 369 0.67 -7.83 -17.99
C LYS A 369 0.53 -8.08 -16.48
N GLU A 370 1.66 -8.14 -15.78
CA GLU A 370 1.69 -8.54 -14.37
C GLU A 370 1.28 -7.40 -13.43
N ILE A 371 1.56 -6.15 -13.82
CA ILE A 371 1.33 -4.98 -12.97
C ILE A 371 0.29 -4.03 -13.57
N LEU A 372 0.60 -3.43 -14.72
CA LEU A 372 -0.16 -2.28 -15.22
C LEU A 372 -1.60 -2.67 -15.61
N ASP A 373 -1.78 -3.79 -16.29
CA ASP A 373 -3.10 -4.31 -16.68
C ASP A 373 -3.97 -4.63 -15.45
N VAL A 374 -3.37 -5.17 -14.39
CA VAL A 374 -4.07 -5.47 -13.13
C VAL A 374 -4.55 -4.19 -12.47
N ILE A 375 -3.66 -3.17 -12.37
CA ILE A 375 -4.02 -1.86 -11.80
C ILE A 375 -5.14 -1.21 -12.63
N HIS A 376 -5.01 -1.18 -13.97
CA HIS A 376 -6.02 -0.62 -14.85
C HIS A 376 -7.38 -1.31 -14.66
N LYS A 377 -7.41 -2.64 -14.59
CA LYS A 377 -8.67 -3.39 -14.39
C LYS A 377 -9.38 -3.01 -13.08
N THR A 378 -8.63 -2.69 -12.02
CA THR A 378 -9.21 -2.24 -10.74
C THR A 378 -9.82 -0.84 -10.85
N TYR A 379 -9.10 0.11 -11.43
CA TYR A 379 -9.57 1.49 -11.57
C TYR A 379 -10.67 1.67 -12.63
N GLY A 380 -10.83 0.69 -13.53
CA GLY A 380 -11.71 0.81 -14.70
C GLY A 380 -11.11 1.76 -15.74
#